data_AF-C1H475-F1
#
_entry.id   AF-C1H475-F1
#
_cell.length_a   1.000
_cell.length_b   1.000
_cell.length_c   1.000
_cell.angle_alpha   90.00
_cell.angle_beta   90.00
_cell.angle_gamma   90.00
#
_symmetry.space_group_name_H-M   'P 1'
#
loop_
_entity.id
_entity.type
_entity.pdbx_description
1 polymer ?
#
loop_
_entity_poly.entity_id
_entity_poly.type
_entity_poly.pdbx_seq_one_letter_code
_entity_poly.pdbx_strand_id
1 'polypeptide(L)'
;MLFSLYALLMLTLPLCLLAQTVCNGHPEYCNRRYTDVSFVGAHNSPFVGFLPQHNQEISVINQLNLGIRYLQGQTHLNARGKLRMCHTSCFLENAGGLDAYLKKVKSWLDDNSDEVVTLLITNGDVLDVSRFDEAFAKSGIVPYAFVPPSSPHRLNMDAWPTLGQMIRSGKRLVVFLDYEANTNRFPYILDQFTYYWETPFDTTDPLFLHCKIDRPPNANPDGRMYIMNHYLDIERIGLLFPDRFSAPRTNAATGKGSIGAQVELCTAMHGRKPNVVLVDFLNQGDVLRAQDMMNGV
;
A
#
# COMPACT_ATOMS: atom_id res chain seq x y z
N MET A 1 -41.64 63.19 22.90
CA MET A 1 -42.14 61.84 23.21
C MET A 1 -41.71 60.95 22.06
N LEU A 2 -40.55 60.27 22.18
CA LEU A 2 -40.44 58.80 22.36
C LEU A 2 -41.23 58.07 21.26
N PHE A 3 -40.62 57.37 20.30
CA PHE A 3 -40.04 56.03 20.50
C PHE A 3 -38.85 55.77 19.56
N SER A 4 -37.70 55.37 20.12
CA SER A 4 -36.62 54.68 19.39
C SER A 4 -36.86 53.18 19.45
N LEU A 5 -37.05 52.52 18.30
CA LEU A 5 -36.99 51.07 18.19
C LEU A 5 -35.52 50.63 18.13
N TYR A 6 -35.05 49.96 19.18
CA TYR A 6 -33.82 49.18 19.15
C TYR A 6 -34.10 47.85 18.46
N ALA A 7 -33.58 47.67 17.24
CA ALA A 7 -33.55 46.38 16.57
C ALA A 7 -32.46 45.50 17.21
N LEU A 8 -32.87 44.43 17.89
CA LEU A 8 -31.98 43.38 18.37
C LEU A 8 -31.41 42.62 17.17
N LEU A 9 -30.11 42.79 16.92
CA LEU A 9 -29.37 41.97 15.95
C LEU A 9 -28.99 40.65 16.64
N MET A 10 -29.76 39.59 16.39
CA MET A 10 -29.38 38.22 16.80
C MET A 10 -28.23 37.74 15.90
N LEU A 11 -27.01 37.71 16.44
CA LEU A 11 -25.88 37.03 15.81
C LEU A 11 -26.11 35.51 15.88
N THR A 12 -26.53 34.89 14.77
CA THR A 12 -26.45 33.45 14.60
C THR A 12 -25.02 33.06 14.24
N LEU A 13 -24.24 32.63 15.24
CA LEU A 13 -22.97 31.94 15.00
C LEU A 13 -23.25 30.64 14.24
N PRO A 14 -22.65 30.41 13.07
CA PRO A 14 -22.77 29.13 12.41
C PRO A 14 -22.05 28.10 13.28
N LEU A 15 -22.80 27.14 13.85
CA LEU A 15 -22.23 25.89 14.32
C LEU A 15 -21.63 25.20 13.10
N CYS A 16 -20.36 25.48 12.84
CA CYS A 16 -19.55 24.66 11.96
C CYS A 16 -19.41 23.31 12.67
N LEU A 17 -20.31 22.37 12.38
CA LEU A 17 -20.07 20.96 12.62
C LEU A 17 -18.81 20.62 11.83
N LEU A 18 -17.66 20.66 12.50
CA LEU A 18 -16.43 20.10 11.96
C LEU A 18 -16.73 18.61 11.77
N ALA A 19 -16.95 18.21 10.52
CA ALA A 19 -17.00 16.81 10.17
C ALA A 19 -15.76 16.15 10.78
N GLN A 20 -15.96 15.11 11.59
CA GLN A 20 -14.87 14.40 12.24
C GLN A 20 -13.88 13.98 11.15
N THR A 21 -12.65 14.48 11.23
CA THR A 21 -11.64 14.14 10.21
C THR A 21 -11.46 12.64 10.21
N VAL A 22 -11.67 12.03 9.05
CA VAL A 22 -11.43 10.62 8.81
C VAL A 22 -10.09 10.52 8.09
N CYS A 23 -9.27 9.53 8.40
CA CYS A 23 -8.00 9.31 7.70
C CYS A 23 -7.99 7.86 7.21
N ASN A 24 -7.92 7.63 5.90
CA ASN A 24 -8.03 6.27 5.36
C ASN A 24 -9.28 5.51 5.86
N GLY A 25 -10.44 6.19 5.88
CA GLY A 25 -11.71 5.59 6.28
C GLY A 25 -12.02 5.54 7.79
N HIS A 26 -11.03 5.76 8.67
CA HIS A 26 -11.24 5.71 10.12
C HIS A 26 -10.72 6.98 10.85
N PRO A 27 -11.49 7.59 11.78
CA PRO A 27 -11.01 8.73 12.56
C PRO A 27 -9.86 8.36 13.51
N GLU A 28 -9.80 7.12 13.99
CA GLU A 28 -8.74 6.60 14.86
C GLU A 28 -7.37 6.68 14.18
N TYR A 29 -7.32 6.47 12.87
CA TYR A 29 -6.07 6.46 12.11
C TYR A 29 -5.43 7.84 12.02
N CYS A 30 -6.20 8.93 12.16
CA CYS A 30 -5.65 10.28 12.11
C CYS A 30 -4.61 10.56 13.19
N ASN A 31 -4.69 9.86 14.33
CA ASN A 31 -3.78 10.01 15.46
C ASN A 31 -2.71 8.90 15.54
N ARG A 32 -2.73 7.91 14.64
CA ARG A 32 -1.75 6.82 14.59
C ARG A 32 -0.63 7.18 13.63
N ARG A 33 0.63 6.86 13.97
CA ARG A 33 1.75 6.97 13.03
C ARG A 33 1.48 6.04 11.85
N TYR A 34 1.99 6.39 10.68
CA TYR A 34 1.95 5.52 9.50
C TYR A 34 2.43 4.09 9.83
N THR A 35 3.47 3.99 10.66
CA THR A 35 4.09 2.74 11.13
C THR A 35 3.28 1.97 12.18
N ASP A 36 2.22 2.56 12.75
CA ASP A 36 1.32 1.94 13.72
C ASP A 36 -0.02 1.49 13.09
N VAL A 37 -0.20 1.67 11.79
CA VAL A 37 -1.37 1.21 11.04
C VAL A 37 -0.99 -0.02 10.22
N SER A 38 -1.78 -1.08 10.35
CA SER A 38 -1.66 -2.26 9.49
C SER A 38 -2.52 -2.07 8.24
N PHE A 39 -1.95 -2.26 7.06
CA PHE A 39 -2.67 -2.16 5.79
C PHE A 39 -2.85 -3.54 5.17
N VAL A 40 -4.03 -3.81 4.61
CA VAL A 40 -4.10 -4.77 3.50
C VAL A 40 -3.62 -4.07 2.24
N GLY A 41 -2.79 -4.76 1.46
CA GLY A 41 -2.27 -4.28 0.20
C GLY A 41 -2.60 -5.17 -0.99
N ALA A 42 -2.73 -4.54 -2.14
CA ALA A 42 -2.90 -5.21 -3.42
C ALA A 42 -1.55 -5.76 -3.90
N HIS A 43 -1.33 -7.07 -3.83
CA HIS A 43 -0.23 -7.69 -4.56
C HIS A 43 -0.51 -7.56 -6.06
N ASN A 44 0.51 -7.11 -6.80
CA ASN A 44 0.45 -7.00 -8.25
C ASN A 44 -0.78 -6.24 -8.76
N SER A 45 -1.14 -5.14 -8.08
CA SER A 45 -2.27 -4.25 -8.35
C SER A 45 -2.58 -3.99 -9.84
N PRO A 46 -1.58 -3.76 -10.73
CA PRO A 46 -1.86 -3.47 -12.13
C PRO A 46 -2.38 -4.65 -12.96
N PHE A 47 -2.21 -5.91 -12.52
CA PHE A 47 -2.47 -7.11 -13.31
C PHE A 47 -3.89 -7.62 -13.06
N VAL A 48 -4.82 -7.09 -13.86
CA VAL A 48 -6.26 -7.17 -13.63
C VAL A 48 -6.96 -7.98 -14.73
N GLY A 49 -7.72 -9.01 -14.33
CA GLY A 49 -8.63 -9.73 -15.21
C GLY A 49 -8.87 -11.17 -14.74
N PHE A 50 -9.06 -12.10 -15.70
CA PHE A 50 -9.43 -13.51 -15.42
C PHE A 50 -8.49 -14.58 -16.01
N LEU A 51 -7.33 -14.18 -16.55
CA LEU A 51 -6.28 -15.11 -16.99
C LEU A 51 -5.46 -15.63 -15.78
N PRO A 52 -4.78 -16.77 -15.92
CA PRO A 52 -4.05 -17.41 -14.83
C PRO A 52 -3.00 -16.52 -14.15
N GLN A 53 -2.35 -15.60 -14.86
CA GLN A 53 -1.33 -14.71 -14.31
C GLN A 53 -1.88 -13.45 -13.61
N HIS A 54 -3.18 -13.16 -13.72
CA HIS A 54 -3.74 -11.95 -13.12
C HIS A 54 -3.91 -12.12 -11.61
N ASN A 55 -3.49 -11.10 -10.86
CA ASN A 55 -3.54 -11.07 -9.40
C ASN A 55 -4.77 -10.34 -8.85
N GLN A 56 -5.45 -9.52 -9.65
CA GLN A 56 -6.61 -8.75 -9.22
C GLN A 56 -7.78 -8.88 -10.21
N GLU A 57 -9.01 -8.66 -9.73
CA GLU A 57 -10.22 -8.63 -10.58
C GLU A 57 -10.75 -7.22 -10.84
N ILE A 58 -10.33 -6.28 -10.01
CA ILE A 58 -10.82 -4.92 -10.00
C ILE A 58 -9.68 -3.94 -10.33
N SER A 59 -10.02 -2.88 -11.07
CA SER A 59 -9.05 -1.85 -11.45
C SER A 59 -8.42 -1.17 -10.23
N VAL A 60 -7.24 -0.58 -10.38
CA VAL A 60 -6.58 0.18 -9.31
C VAL A 60 -7.48 1.23 -8.64
N ILE A 61 -8.36 1.89 -9.42
CA ILE A 61 -9.33 2.85 -8.87
C ILE A 61 -10.35 2.14 -7.98
N ASN A 62 -10.83 0.97 -8.37
CA ASN A 62 -11.75 0.19 -7.55
C ASN A 62 -11.05 -0.44 -6.33
N GLN A 63 -9.77 -0.78 -6.42
CA GLN A 63 -8.98 -1.20 -5.24
C GLN A 63 -8.88 -0.06 -4.22
N LEU A 64 -8.57 1.15 -4.68
CA LEU A 64 -8.56 2.35 -3.84
C LEU A 64 -9.95 2.65 -3.27
N ASN A 65 -11.02 2.59 -4.08
CA ASN A 65 -12.39 2.79 -3.62
C ASN A 65 -12.86 1.72 -2.62
N LEU A 66 -12.31 0.50 -2.69
CA LEU A 66 -12.56 -0.56 -1.72
C LEU A 66 -11.94 -0.24 -0.34
N GLY A 67 -10.99 0.70 -0.25
CA GLY A 67 -10.29 1.04 1.00
C GLY A 67 -8.84 0.56 1.06
N ILE A 68 -8.32 -0.01 -0.04
CA ILE A 68 -6.92 -0.42 -0.11
C ILE A 68 -6.02 0.80 -0.24
N ARG A 69 -4.97 0.84 0.58
CA ARG A 69 -4.05 1.98 0.66
C ARG A 69 -2.58 1.60 0.48
N TYR A 70 -2.31 0.33 0.21
CA TYR A 70 -0.99 -0.16 -0.16
C TYR A 70 -1.10 -0.88 -1.51
N LEU A 71 -0.42 -0.37 -2.53
CA LEU A 71 -0.46 -0.95 -3.88
C LEU A 71 0.95 -1.40 -4.24
N GLN A 72 1.13 -2.70 -4.47
CA GLN A 72 2.38 -3.24 -4.99
C GLN A 72 2.22 -3.55 -6.48
N GLY A 73 3.26 -3.33 -7.28
CA GLY A 73 3.27 -3.67 -8.70
C GLY A 73 4.67 -3.85 -9.26
N GLN A 74 4.78 -4.60 -10.35
CA GLN A 74 6.06 -4.94 -10.96
C GLN A 74 6.35 -4.15 -12.22
N THR A 75 7.63 -3.93 -12.49
CA THR A 75 8.08 -3.22 -13.68
C THR A 75 9.20 -3.92 -14.42
N HIS A 76 9.11 -3.87 -15.76
CA HIS A 76 10.15 -4.34 -16.67
C HIS A 76 10.24 -3.44 -17.90
N LEU A 77 11.36 -3.54 -18.62
CA LEU A 77 11.54 -2.99 -19.95
C LEU A 77 10.78 -3.84 -20.97
N ASN A 78 10.05 -3.19 -21.86
CA ASN A 78 9.55 -3.86 -23.06
C ASN A 78 10.65 -3.98 -24.13
N ALA A 79 10.33 -4.64 -25.25
CA ALA A 79 11.25 -4.80 -26.39
C ALA A 79 11.75 -3.48 -27.02
N ARG A 80 11.17 -2.32 -26.65
CA ARG A 80 11.61 -0.98 -27.08
C ARG A 80 12.40 -0.23 -26.00
N GLY A 81 12.79 -0.91 -24.91
CA GLY A 81 13.55 -0.31 -23.80
C GLY A 81 12.76 0.72 -22.99
N LYS A 82 11.42 0.65 -22.98
CA LYS A 82 10.57 1.52 -22.16
C LYS A 82 10.17 0.79 -20.88
N LEU A 83 10.24 1.48 -19.74
CA LEU A 83 9.74 0.99 -18.45
C LEU A 83 8.21 0.87 -18.48
N ARG A 84 7.70 -0.29 -18.12
CA ARG A 84 6.27 -0.65 -18.17
C ARG A 84 5.87 -1.36 -16.89
N MET A 85 4.58 -1.31 -16.56
CA MET A 85 3.98 -2.23 -15.59
C MET A 85 3.81 -3.57 -16.27
N CYS A 86 4.74 -4.48 -16.07
CA CYS A 86 4.72 -5.82 -16.64
C CYS A 86 4.85 -6.83 -15.51
N HIS A 87 4.25 -8.00 -15.64
CA HIS A 87 4.29 -9.06 -14.62
C HIS A 87 5.71 -9.61 -14.49
N THR A 88 5.99 -10.82 -14.97
CA THR A 88 7.36 -11.37 -15.00
C THR A 88 8.15 -10.86 -16.21
N SER A 89 7.42 -10.48 -17.26
CA SER A 89 7.94 -9.87 -18.47
C SER A 89 6.81 -9.19 -19.22
N CYS A 90 7.15 -8.23 -20.09
CA CYS A 90 6.14 -7.58 -20.94
C CYS A 90 5.57 -8.49 -22.04
N PHE A 91 6.14 -9.69 -22.22
CA PHE A 91 5.58 -10.71 -23.11
C PHE A 91 4.44 -11.48 -22.43
N LEU A 92 4.61 -11.80 -21.14
CA LEU A 92 3.56 -12.45 -20.35
C LEU A 92 2.37 -11.51 -20.13
N GLU A 93 2.65 -10.29 -19.66
CA GLU A 93 1.62 -9.29 -19.43
C GLU A 93 2.21 -7.88 -19.41
N ASN A 94 1.53 -6.93 -20.05
CA ASN A 94 1.91 -5.51 -20.08
C ASN A 94 0.68 -4.64 -19.81
N ALA A 95 0.57 -4.19 -18.56
CA ALA A 95 -0.53 -3.38 -18.06
C ALA A 95 -0.39 -1.87 -18.37
N GLY A 96 0.63 -1.46 -19.13
CA GLY A 96 0.82 -0.06 -19.51
C GLY A 96 2.15 0.54 -19.07
N GLY A 97 2.28 1.86 -19.19
CA GLY A 97 3.45 2.58 -18.66
C GLY A 97 3.29 2.83 -17.16
N LEU A 98 4.40 2.84 -16.42
CA LEU A 98 4.38 3.21 -15.00
C LEU A 98 3.77 4.62 -14.80
N ASP A 99 4.12 5.57 -15.67
CA ASP A 99 3.55 6.93 -15.68
C ASP A 99 2.03 6.95 -15.82
N ALA A 100 1.46 6.07 -16.65
CA ALA A 100 0.02 5.97 -16.85
C ALA A 100 -0.70 5.36 -15.62
N TYR A 101 -0.09 4.36 -14.97
CA TYR A 101 -0.59 3.80 -13.72
C TYR A 101 -0.55 4.84 -12.59
N LEU A 102 0.59 5.53 -12.43
CA LEU A 102 0.77 6.61 -11.46
C LEU A 102 -0.22 7.76 -11.67
N LYS A 103 -0.52 8.11 -12.93
CA LYS A 103 -1.53 9.14 -13.23
C LYS A 103 -2.93 8.76 -12.75
N LYS A 104 -3.31 7.48 -12.79
CA LYS A 104 -4.59 7.00 -12.22
C LYS A 104 -4.61 7.17 -10.69
N VAL A 105 -3.53 6.77 -10.01
CA VAL A 105 -3.40 6.94 -8.55
C VAL A 105 -3.41 8.42 -8.18
N LYS A 106 -2.70 9.28 -8.93
CA LYS A 106 -2.72 10.73 -8.74
C LYS A 106 -4.13 11.29 -8.87
N SER A 107 -4.85 10.97 -9.94
CA SER A 107 -6.22 11.46 -10.15
C SER A 107 -7.11 11.08 -8.98
N TRP A 108 -6.98 9.86 -8.46
CA TRP A 108 -7.72 9.43 -7.30
C TRP A 108 -7.32 10.21 -6.03
N LEU A 109 -6.03 10.46 -5.80
CA LEU A 109 -5.57 11.30 -4.69
C LEU A 109 -6.07 12.75 -4.82
N ASP A 110 -6.15 13.31 -6.02
CA ASP A 110 -6.69 14.66 -6.26
C ASP A 110 -8.15 14.76 -5.78
N ASP A 111 -8.94 13.71 -6.02
CA ASP A 111 -10.37 13.65 -5.67
C ASP A 111 -10.65 13.21 -4.22
N ASN A 112 -9.64 12.71 -3.50
CA ASN A 112 -9.79 12.18 -2.14
C ASN A 112 -8.73 12.79 -1.20
N SER A 113 -9.04 13.94 -0.59
CA SER A 113 -8.08 14.74 0.20
C SER A 113 -7.62 14.08 1.49
N ASP A 114 -8.44 13.19 2.04
CA ASP A 114 -8.29 12.60 3.39
C ASP A 114 -7.59 11.23 3.37
N GLU A 115 -6.88 10.95 2.28
CA GLU A 115 -6.35 9.63 1.97
C GLU A 115 -4.83 9.65 1.81
N VAL A 116 -4.16 8.66 2.40
CA VAL A 116 -2.71 8.40 2.28
C VAL A 116 -2.51 7.05 1.60
N VAL A 117 -1.81 7.05 0.47
CA VAL A 117 -1.54 5.86 -0.35
C VAL A 117 -0.06 5.51 -0.29
N THR A 118 0.24 4.22 -0.27
CA THR A 118 1.60 3.68 -0.41
C THR A 118 1.73 2.93 -1.72
N LEU A 119 2.86 3.14 -2.39
CA LEU A 119 3.28 2.37 -3.55
C LEU A 119 4.54 1.59 -3.21
N LEU A 120 4.54 0.30 -3.53
CA LEU A 120 5.74 -0.52 -3.63
C LEU A 120 5.93 -0.93 -5.08
N ILE A 121 7.00 -0.46 -5.70
CA ILE A 121 7.33 -0.79 -7.09
C ILE A 121 8.48 -1.81 -7.07
N THR A 122 8.33 -2.92 -7.79
CA THR A 122 9.43 -3.88 -7.96
C THR A 122 10.20 -3.59 -9.24
N ASN A 123 11.53 -3.58 -9.10
CA ASN A 123 12.50 -3.25 -10.12
C ASN A 123 13.17 -4.55 -10.62
N GLY A 124 12.40 -5.35 -11.35
CA GLY A 124 12.84 -6.69 -11.78
C GLY A 124 14.06 -6.70 -12.71
N ASP A 125 14.34 -5.57 -13.37
CA ASP A 125 15.46 -5.41 -14.29
C ASP A 125 16.67 -4.66 -13.67
N VAL A 126 16.64 -4.38 -12.35
CA VAL A 126 17.72 -3.71 -11.60
C VAL A 126 18.15 -2.39 -12.27
N LEU A 127 17.15 -1.59 -12.66
CA LEU A 127 17.35 -0.34 -13.38
C LEU A 127 17.73 0.80 -12.43
N ASP A 128 18.48 1.78 -12.94
CA ASP A 128 18.75 3.02 -12.22
C ASP A 128 17.44 3.76 -11.86
N VAL A 129 17.35 4.20 -10.60
CA VAL A 129 16.18 4.90 -10.05
C VAL A 129 15.74 6.13 -10.87
N SER A 130 16.61 6.76 -11.67
CA SER A 130 16.22 7.87 -12.55
C SER A 130 15.13 7.50 -13.56
N ARG A 131 15.04 6.23 -13.97
CA ARG A 131 13.96 5.74 -14.87
C ARG A 131 12.60 5.80 -14.18
N PHE A 132 12.58 5.52 -12.88
CA PHE A 132 11.38 5.60 -12.05
C PHE A 132 11.03 7.06 -11.80
N ASP A 133 12.00 7.88 -11.38
CA ASP A 133 11.80 9.33 -11.21
C ASP A 133 11.22 9.99 -12.46
N GLU A 134 11.72 9.65 -13.67
CA GLU A 134 11.15 10.13 -14.94
C GLU A 134 9.65 9.82 -15.06
N ALA A 135 9.24 8.59 -14.72
CA ALA A 135 7.83 8.18 -14.76
C ALA A 135 6.99 8.89 -13.67
N PHE A 136 7.53 9.03 -12.47
CA PHE A 136 6.90 9.76 -11.36
C PHE A 136 6.69 11.24 -11.71
N ALA A 137 7.73 11.91 -12.20
CA ALA A 137 7.66 13.30 -12.66
C ALA A 137 6.64 13.48 -13.79
N LYS A 138 6.69 12.61 -14.81
CA LYS A 138 5.76 12.65 -15.95
C LYS A 138 4.30 12.44 -15.55
N SER A 139 4.03 11.63 -14.52
CA SER A 139 2.68 11.42 -14.01
C SER A 139 2.12 12.64 -13.26
N GLY A 140 3.01 13.52 -12.77
CA GLY A 140 2.66 14.67 -11.93
C GLY A 140 2.33 14.33 -10.48
N ILE A 141 2.58 13.09 -10.01
CA ILE A 141 2.21 12.64 -8.66
C ILE A 141 3.21 13.07 -7.56
N VAL A 142 4.43 13.44 -7.95
CA VAL A 142 5.54 13.81 -7.03
C VAL A 142 5.16 14.82 -5.94
N PRO A 143 4.30 15.85 -6.17
CA PRO A 143 3.91 16.78 -5.11
C PRO A 143 3.30 16.13 -3.85
N TYR A 144 2.67 14.96 -3.98
CA TYR A 144 2.13 14.17 -2.86
C TYR A 144 3.18 13.35 -2.12
N ALA A 145 4.37 13.15 -2.69
CA ALA A 145 5.34 12.20 -2.16
C ALA A 145 5.95 12.67 -0.82
N PHE A 146 5.90 11.80 0.17
CA PHE A 146 6.53 11.97 1.47
C PHE A 146 8.05 11.80 1.34
N VAL A 147 8.78 12.77 1.88
CA VAL A 147 10.24 12.70 2.05
C VAL A 147 10.52 12.63 3.55
N PRO A 148 11.19 11.57 4.04
CA PRO A 148 11.59 11.48 5.43
C PRO A 148 12.47 12.67 5.84
N PRO A 149 12.19 13.34 6.97
CA PRO A 149 13.03 14.43 7.47
C PRO A 149 14.50 14.05 7.70
N SER A 150 14.78 12.76 7.92
CA SER A 150 16.12 12.20 8.11
C SER A 150 16.86 11.86 6.82
N SER A 151 16.24 12.04 5.65
CA SER A 151 16.84 11.68 4.35
C SER A 151 18.24 12.31 4.19
N PRO A 152 19.27 11.55 3.76
CA PRO A 152 19.20 10.21 3.14
C PRO A 152 19.15 9.03 4.14
N HIS A 153 19.19 9.28 5.45
CA HIS A 153 19.18 8.24 6.47
C HIS A 153 17.76 7.71 6.75
N ARG A 154 17.70 6.45 7.18
CA ARG A 154 16.45 5.78 7.59
C ARG A 154 15.75 6.57 8.71
N LEU A 155 14.46 6.83 8.53
CA LEU A 155 13.59 7.34 9.59
C LEU A 155 13.19 6.21 10.54
N ASN A 156 13.45 6.37 11.83
CA ASN A 156 13.05 5.40 12.85
C ASN A 156 11.53 5.25 12.90
N MET A 157 11.05 4.05 13.24
CA MET A 157 9.60 3.73 13.21
C MET A 157 8.74 4.66 14.07
N ASP A 158 9.25 5.11 15.21
CA ASP A 158 8.57 6.01 16.15
C ASP A 158 8.56 7.48 15.70
N ALA A 159 9.37 7.83 14.68
CA ALA A 159 9.50 9.17 14.13
C ALA A 159 8.66 9.42 12.86
N TRP A 160 7.95 8.39 12.37
CA TRP A 160 7.03 8.56 11.23
C TRP A 160 5.84 9.46 11.63
N PRO A 161 5.36 10.33 10.72
CA PRO A 161 4.20 11.15 10.99
C PRO A 161 2.93 10.30 11.14
N THR A 162 1.94 10.87 11.82
CA THR A 162 0.57 10.36 11.82
C THR A 162 -0.09 10.52 10.45
N LEU A 163 -1.08 9.68 10.14
CA LEU A 163 -1.83 9.85 8.88
C LEU A 163 -2.47 11.25 8.80
N GLY A 164 -2.98 11.77 9.92
CA GLY A 164 -3.51 13.14 9.98
C GLY A 164 -2.45 14.21 9.68
N GLN A 165 -1.20 14.04 10.11
CA GLN A 165 -0.10 14.94 9.76
C GLN A 165 0.27 14.85 8.27
N MET A 166 0.26 13.64 7.69
CA MET A 166 0.51 13.44 6.27
C MET A 166 -0.57 14.10 5.40
N ILE A 167 -1.84 13.98 5.79
CA ILE A 167 -2.97 14.64 5.13
C ILE A 167 -2.84 16.16 5.22
N ARG A 168 -2.65 16.71 6.42
CA ARG A 168 -2.51 18.17 6.63
C ARG A 168 -1.33 18.79 5.88
N SER A 169 -0.23 18.06 5.72
CA SER A 169 0.93 18.53 4.96
C SER A 169 0.80 18.34 3.44
N GLY A 170 -0.23 17.65 2.97
CA GLY A 170 -0.40 17.26 1.58
C GLY A 170 0.58 16.18 1.10
N LYS A 171 1.44 15.63 1.99
CA LYS A 171 2.41 14.58 1.67
C LYS A 171 1.81 13.20 1.88
N ARG A 172 0.85 12.87 1.01
CA ARG A 172 -0.08 11.74 1.10
C ARG A 172 0.32 10.50 0.28
N LEU A 173 1.54 10.47 -0.26
CA LEU A 173 2.06 9.33 -1.01
C LEU A 173 3.37 8.84 -0.40
N VAL A 174 3.45 7.58 0.02
CA VAL A 174 4.71 6.93 0.38
C VAL A 174 5.16 6.04 -0.78
N VAL A 175 6.41 6.13 -1.19
CA VAL A 175 6.93 5.37 -2.34
C VAL A 175 8.12 4.53 -1.90
N PHE A 176 8.03 3.22 -2.14
CA PHE A 176 9.12 2.28 -1.98
C PHE A 176 9.50 1.68 -3.34
N LEU A 177 10.80 1.45 -3.53
CA LEU A 177 11.38 0.68 -4.61
C LEU A 177 12.22 -0.44 -3.98
N ASP A 178 12.07 -1.67 -4.45
CA ASP A 178 12.70 -2.84 -3.84
C ASP A 178 14.23 -2.88 -4.00
N TYR A 179 14.73 -2.53 -5.18
CA TYR A 179 16.15 -2.49 -5.51
C TYR A 179 16.51 -1.21 -6.28
N GLU A 180 17.76 -0.77 -6.13
CA GLU A 180 18.35 0.44 -6.76
C GLU A 180 17.72 1.77 -6.32
N ALA A 181 16.96 1.80 -5.22
CA ALA A 181 16.55 3.05 -4.59
C ALA A 181 17.78 3.86 -4.14
N ASN A 182 17.76 5.18 -4.35
CA ASN A 182 18.85 6.05 -3.93
C ASN A 182 18.32 7.39 -3.40
N THR A 183 18.12 7.45 -2.09
CA THR A 183 17.58 8.62 -1.38
C THR A 183 18.51 9.84 -1.40
N ASN A 184 19.79 9.69 -1.78
CA ASN A 184 20.67 10.84 -2.03
C ASN A 184 20.34 11.55 -3.35
N ARG A 185 19.76 10.84 -4.32
CA ARG A 185 19.39 11.39 -5.64
C ARG A 185 17.91 11.74 -5.73
N PHE A 186 17.04 10.84 -5.27
CA PHE A 186 15.58 10.99 -5.31
C PHE A 186 15.00 10.67 -3.93
N PRO A 187 14.97 11.63 -3.00
CA PRO A 187 14.73 11.38 -1.57
C PRO A 187 13.30 10.91 -1.22
N TYR A 188 12.38 10.95 -2.18
CA TYR A 188 11.01 10.47 -2.01
C TYR A 188 10.82 9.00 -2.45
N ILE A 189 11.79 8.41 -3.17
CA ILE A 189 11.77 6.99 -3.56
C ILE A 189 12.62 6.24 -2.53
N LEU A 190 11.94 5.63 -1.56
CA LEU A 190 12.57 4.97 -0.43
C LEU A 190 13.01 3.54 -0.79
N ASP A 191 14.12 3.11 -0.22
CA ASP A 191 14.58 1.73 -0.33
C ASP A 191 13.69 0.80 0.50
N GLN A 192 12.95 -0.12 -0.14
CA GLN A 192 12.08 -1.07 0.57
C GLN A 192 12.86 -1.78 1.67
N PHE A 193 14.04 -2.31 1.33
CA PHE A 193 14.87 -3.08 2.25
C PHE A 193 15.77 -2.24 3.15
N THR A 194 15.47 -0.96 3.32
CA THR A 194 15.89 -0.16 4.48
C THR A 194 14.76 -0.08 5.50
N TYR A 195 13.51 -0.10 5.04
CA TYR A 195 12.32 0.15 5.86
C TYR A 195 11.49 -1.10 6.19
N TYR A 196 11.60 -2.16 5.38
CA TYR A 196 10.83 -3.40 5.50
C TYR A 196 11.74 -4.62 5.53
N TRP A 197 11.24 -5.69 6.13
CA TRP A 197 11.53 -7.06 5.74
C TRP A 197 10.21 -7.74 5.34
N GLU A 198 10.26 -8.91 4.71
CA GLU A 198 9.06 -9.64 4.32
C GLU A 198 9.16 -11.15 4.55
N THR A 199 8.00 -11.79 4.74
CA THR A 199 7.86 -13.25 4.77
C THR A 199 8.03 -13.84 3.36
N PRO A 200 8.20 -15.17 3.22
CA PRO A 200 8.26 -15.79 1.90
C PRO A 200 7.03 -15.48 1.06
N PHE A 201 7.24 -15.27 -0.23
CA PHE A 201 6.22 -15.19 -1.27
C PHE A 201 6.14 -16.54 -2.00
N ASP A 202 5.38 -16.62 -3.11
CA ASP A 202 5.27 -17.84 -3.95
C ASP A 202 4.82 -19.09 -3.17
N THR A 203 3.99 -18.89 -2.15
CA THR A 203 3.60 -19.96 -1.21
C THR A 203 2.51 -20.83 -1.81
N THR A 204 2.72 -22.14 -1.81
CA THR A 204 1.73 -23.15 -2.24
C THR A 204 1.10 -23.92 -1.07
N ASP A 205 1.55 -23.66 0.17
CA ASP A 205 0.93 -24.19 1.37
C ASP A 205 -0.28 -23.30 1.78
N PRO A 206 -1.53 -23.79 1.67
CA PRO A 206 -2.72 -23.02 1.98
C PRO A 206 -2.86 -22.66 3.46
N LEU A 207 -1.95 -23.15 4.32
CA LEU A 207 -2.00 -22.92 5.76
C LEU A 207 -1.09 -21.80 6.24
N PHE A 208 -0.16 -21.33 5.40
CA PHE A 208 0.78 -20.24 5.73
C PHE A 208 1.45 -20.42 7.11
N LEU A 209 1.98 -21.62 7.39
CA LEU A 209 2.42 -22.04 8.73
C LEU A 209 3.76 -21.44 9.20
N HIS A 210 4.23 -20.38 8.57
CA HIS A 210 5.44 -19.70 8.99
C HIS A 210 5.40 -18.20 8.72
N CYS A 211 6.17 -17.47 9.52
CA CYS A 211 6.42 -16.05 9.35
C CYS A 211 7.92 -15.75 9.36
N LYS A 212 8.74 -16.67 8.83
CA LYS A 212 10.20 -16.49 8.78
C LYS A 212 10.55 -15.22 7.98
N ILE A 213 11.63 -14.56 8.37
CA ILE A 213 12.20 -13.47 7.58
C ILE A 213 12.83 -14.10 6.32
N ASP A 214 12.40 -13.65 5.14
CA ASP A 214 12.88 -14.18 3.86
C ASP A 214 13.66 -13.14 3.06
N ARG A 215 13.09 -11.93 2.90
CA ARG A 215 13.74 -10.83 2.20
C ARG A 215 13.89 -9.56 3.06
N PRO A 216 15.03 -8.86 2.96
CA PRO A 216 16.25 -9.32 2.28
C PRO A 216 16.87 -10.50 3.06
N PRO A 217 17.69 -11.35 2.43
CA PRO A 217 18.36 -12.44 3.13
C PRO A 217 19.15 -11.93 4.34
N ASN A 218 19.03 -12.62 5.48
CA ASN A 218 19.69 -12.26 6.75
C ASN A 218 19.29 -10.88 7.33
N ALA A 219 18.11 -10.35 7.01
CA ALA A 219 17.66 -9.08 7.58
C ALA A 219 17.56 -9.15 9.11
N ASN A 220 18.04 -8.11 9.79
CA ASN A 220 17.65 -7.85 11.17
C ASN A 220 16.25 -7.21 11.18
N PRO A 221 15.25 -7.78 11.86
CA PRO A 221 13.91 -7.19 11.95
C PRO A 221 13.85 -5.84 12.67
N ASP A 222 14.87 -5.50 13.47
CA ASP A 222 14.90 -4.29 14.31
C ASP A 222 14.81 -2.99 13.50
N GLY A 223 13.90 -2.12 13.95
CA GLY A 223 13.68 -0.79 13.36
C GLY A 223 13.12 -0.81 11.93
N ARG A 224 12.59 -1.94 11.47
CA ARG A 224 11.90 -2.09 10.18
C ARG A 224 10.42 -2.37 10.42
N MET A 225 9.57 -1.89 9.53
CA MET A 225 8.24 -2.45 9.33
C MET A 225 8.34 -3.85 8.70
N TYR A 226 7.23 -4.55 8.51
CA TYR A 226 7.25 -5.79 7.74
C TYR A 226 6.00 -6.08 6.91
N ILE A 227 6.22 -6.78 5.81
CA ILE A 227 5.20 -7.25 4.88
C ILE A 227 4.99 -8.74 5.09
N MET A 228 3.74 -9.14 5.31
CA MET A 228 3.30 -10.52 5.28
C MET A 228 2.73 -10.82 3.90
N ASN A 229 3.45 -11.61 3.12
CA ASN A 229 2.97 -12.11 1.83
C ASN A 229 1.93 -13.21 2.10
N HIS A 230 0.66 -12.89 1.86
CA HIS A 230 -0.50 -13.74 2.12
C HIS A 230 -1.36 -13.90 0.85
N TYR A 231 -0.74 -14.45 -0.18
CA TYR A 231 -1.41 -14.85 -1.41
C TYR A 231 -0.98 -16.29 -1.70
N LEU A 232 -1.96 -17.13 -2.03
CA LEU A 232 -1.74 -18.56 -2.27
C LEU A 232 -1.55 -18.77 -3.76
N ASP A 233 -0.49 -19.46 -4.12
CA ASP A 233 -0.28 -19.95 -5.48
C ASP A 233 -0.64 -21.43 -5.60
N ILE A 234 -1.00 -21.81 -6.81
CA ILE A 234 -1.03 -23.20 -7.25
C ILE A 234 0.08 -23.45 -8.26
N GLU A 235 0.80 -24.55 -8.07
CA GLU A 235 1.80 -24.99 -9.05
C GLU A 235 1.17 -25.90 -10.11
N ARG A 236 1.37 -25.57 -11.39
CA ARG A 236 0.97 -26.38 -12.54
C ARG A 236 2.07 -26.35 -13.60
N ILE A 237 2.55 -27.53 -13.99
CA ILE A 237 3.58 -27.67 -15.04
C ILE A 237 4.87 -26.87 -14.70
N GLY A 238 5.23 -26.83 -13.42
CA GLY A 238 6.40 -26.09 -12.92
C GLY A 238 6.25 -24.57 -12.92
N LEU A 239 5.04 -24.05 -13.13
CA LEU A 239 4.72 -22.62 -13.07
C LEU A 239 3.74 -22.37 -11.92
N LEU A 240 3.93 -21.24 -11.23
CA LEU A 240 3.04 -20.78 -10.17
C LEU A 240 1.98 -19.83 -10.75
N PHE A 241 0.77 -19.95 -10.22
CA PHE A 241 -0.37 -19.10 -10.59
C PHE A 241 -1.15 -18.73 -9.33
N PRO A 242 -1.62 -17.48 -9.20
CA PRO A 242 -2.55 -17.09 -8.15
C PRO A 242 -3.76 -18.01 -8.03
N ASP A 243 -3.99 -18.58 -6.85
CA ASP A 243 -5.12 -19.48 -6.58
C ASP A 243 -6.43 -18.71 -6.36
N ARG A 244 -7.02 -18.28 -7.47
CA ARG A 244 -8.31 -17.58 -7.48
C ARG A 244 -9.43 -18.37 -6.83
N PHE A 245 -9.44 -19.70 -6.93
CA PHE A 245 -10.53 -20.52 -6.40
C PHE A 245 -10.48 -20.61 -4.88
N SER A 246 -9.29 -20.60 -4.29
CA SER A 246 -9.11 -20.57 -2.84
C SER A 246 -9.17 -19.16 -2.24
N ALA A 247 -9.13 -18.10 -3.07
CA ALA A 247 -9.08 -16.72 -2.62
C ALA A 247 -10.13 -16.33 -1.56
N PRO A 248 -11.42 -16.77 -1.62
CA PRO A 248 -12.38 -16.46 -0.56
C PRO A 248 -11.98 -17.00 0.82
N ARG A 249 -11.28 -18.14 0.87
CA ARG A 249 -10.76 -18.74 2.11
C ARG A 249 -9.45 -18.07 2.54
N THR A 250 -8.51 -17.91 1.61
CA THR A 250 -7.22 -17.24 1.87
C THR A 250 -7.47 -15.83 2.43
N ASN A 251 -8.32 -15.06 1.76
CA ASN A 251 -8.63 -13.69 2.14
C ASN A 251 -9.66 -13.55 3.27
N ALA A 252 -10.05 -14.63 3.94
CA ALA A 252 -11.00 -14.54 5.06
C ALA A 252 -10.34 -13.84 6.27
N ALA A 253 -11.15 -13.13 7.07
CA ALA A 253 -10.65 -12.47 8.25
C ALA A 253 -10.27 -13.45 9.38
N THR A 254 -10.92 -14.62 9.42
CA THR A 254 -10.71 -15.64 10.45
C THR A 254 -10.81 -17.04 9.84
N GLY A 255 -10.29 -18.04 10.56
CA GLY A 255 -10.33 -19.43 10.14
C GLY A 255 -8.98 -19.96 9.63
N LYS A 256 -8.90 -21.27 9.42
CA LYS A 256 -7.64 -21.92 9.02
C LYS A 256 -7.21 -21.46 7.62
N GLY A 257 -5.95 -21.02 7.51
CA GLY A 257 -5.37 -20.53 6.25
C GLY A 257 -5.80 -19.11 5.86
N SER A 258 -6.49 -18.40 6.76
CA SER A 258 -6.97 -17.05 6.51
C SER A 258 -5.92 -15.98 6.87
N ILE A 259 -6.16 -14.73 6.47
CA ILE A 259 -5.33 -13.58 6.88
C ILE A 259 -5.14 -13.56 8.40
N GLY A 260 -6.24 -13.61 9.16
CA GLY A 260 -6.20 -13.59 10.62
C GLY A 260 -5.36 -14.70 11.24
N ALA A 261 -5.41 -15.93 10.70
CA ALA A 261 -4.61 -17.03 11.22
C ALA A 261 -3.10 -16.80 11.04
N GLN A 262 -2.65 -16.31 9.87
CA GLN A 262 -1.24 -15.99 9.68
C GLN A 262 -0.82 -14.75 10.48
N VAL A 263 -1.69 -13.74 10.59
CA VAL A 263 -1.44 -12.56 11.45
C VAL A 263 -1.21 -12.96 12.90
N GLU A 264 -2.05 -13.85 13.46
CA GLU A 264 -1.90 -14.35 14.83
C GLU A 264 -0.56 -15.10 15.00
N LEU A 265 -0.22 -15.98 14.05
CA LEU A 265 1.06 -16.69 14.03
C LEU A 265 2.25 -15.72 13.98
N CYS A 266 2.23 -14.75 13.06
CA CYS A 266 3.30 -13.77 12.91
C CYS A 266 3.41 -12.87 14.14
N THR A 267 2.29 -12.51 14.75
CA THR A 267 2.26 -11.70 15.97
C THR A 267 2.88 -12.46 17.15
N ALA A 268 2.59 -13.76 17.29
CA ALA A 268 3.20 -14.60 18.29
C ALA A 268 4.72 -14.76 18.09
N MET A 269 5.19 -14.81 16.84
CA MET A 269 6.60 -14.97 16.50
C MET A 269 7.42 -13.68 16.63
N HIS A 270 6.86 -12.55 16.23
CA HIS A 270 7.58 -11.27 16.12
C HIS A 270 7.19 -10.22 17.18
N GLY A 271 6.19 -10.52 18.02
CA GLY A 271 5.73 -9.62 19.08
C GLY A 271 4.92 -8.41 18.62
N ARG A 272 4.54 -8.36 17.33
CA ARG A 272 3.76 -7.26 16.73
C ARG A 272 3.00 -7.75 15.49
N LYS A 273 1.95 -7.02 15.10
CA LYS A 273 1.16 -7.29 13.87
C LYS A 273 1.92 -6.81 12.62
N PRO A 274 1.64 -7.38 11.43
CA PRO A 274 2.24 -6.92 10.18
C PRO A 274 1.85 -5.49 9.87
N ASN A 275 2.78 -4.72 9.31
CA ASN A 275 2.48 -3.40 8.79
C ASN A 275 1.70 -3.50 7.48
N VAL A 276 1.96 -4.56 6.70
CA VAL A 276 1.26 -4.81 5.44
C VAL A 276 0.95 -6.29 5.32
N VAL A 277 -0.27 -6.62 4.89
CA VAL A 277 -0.65 -7.94 4.40
C VAL A 277 -0.93 -7.83 2.91
N LEU A 278 -0.04 -8.37 2.08
CA LEU A 278 -0.25 -8.39 0.63
C LEU A 278 -1.13 -9.58 0.25
N VAL A 279 -2.15 -9.33 -0.58
CA VAL A 279 -3.09 -10.36 -1.05
C VAL A 279 -3.43 -10.20 -2.52
N ASP A 280 -3.82 -11.32 -3.14
CA ASP A 280 -4.43 -11.39 -4.46
C ASP A 280 -5.96 -11.36 -4.34
N PHE A 281 -6.66 -10.93 -5.39
CA PHE A 281 -8.11 -10.94 -5.51
C PHE A 281 -8.82 -10.25 -4.34
N LEU A 282 -8.46 -8.99 -4.08
CA LEU A 282 -8.92 -8.19 -2.93
C LEU A 282 -10.45 -8.16 -2.72
N ASN A 283 -11.22 -8.34 -3.79
CA ASN A 283 -12.68 -8.36 -3.77
C ASN A 283 -13.28 -9.74 -3.41
N GLN A 284 -12.45 -10.71 -3.04
CA GLN A 284 -12.86 -12.03 -2.56
C GLN A 284 -12.44 -12.18 -1.09
N GLY A 285 -13.33 -12.74 -0.26
CA GLY A 285 -13.11 -12.86 1.19
C GLY A 285 -13.49 -11.59 1.96
N ASP A 286 -12.86 -11.40 3.11
CA ASP A 286 -13.19 -10.35 4.10
C ASP A 286 -11.96 -9.50 4.42
N VAL A 287 -11.22 -9.05 3.40
CA VAL A 287 -9.91 -8.40 3.58
C VAL A 287 -9.96 -7.14 4.46
N LEU A 288 -10.99 -6.30 4.31
CA LEU A 288 -11.14 -5.09 5.12
C LEU A 288 -11.46 -5.42 6.57
N ARG A 289 -12.29 -6.45 6.82
CA ARG A 289 -12.52 -6.92 8.18
C ARG A 289 -11.23 -7.43 8.82
N ALA A 290 -10.37 -8.10 8.06
CA ALA A 290 -9.06 -8.51 8.55
C ALA A 290 -8.18 -7.29 8.89
N GLN A 291 -8.20 -6.25 8.05
CA GLN A 291 -7.54 -4.97 8.33
C GLN A 291 -8.06 -4.32 9.61
N ASP A 292 -9.37 -4.26 9.78
CA ASP A 292 -10.00 -3.66 10.96
C ASP A 292 -9.60 -4.42 12.23
N MET A 293 -9.61 -5.76 12.20
CA MET A 293 -9.13 -6.60 13.31
C MET A 293 -7.64 -6.39 13.63
N MET A 294 -6.80 -6.19 12.62
CA MET A 294 -5.39 -5.84 12.84
C MET A 294 -5.25 -4.47 13.52
N ASN A 295 -6.12 -3.54 13.21
CA ASN A 295 -6.08 -2.19 13.76
C ASN A 295 -6.93 -1.99 15.03
N GLY A 296 -7.76 -2.97 15.41
CA GLY A 296 -8.67 -2.84 16.55
C GLY A 296 -9.70 -1.72 16.37
N VAL A 297 -10.23 -1.59 15.16
CA VAL A 297 -11.33 -0.67 14.81
C VAL A 297 -12.56 -1.44 14.37
#